data_AF-A0A1D1XIT8-F1
#
_entry.id   AF-A0A1D1XIT8-F1
#
_cell.length_a   1.000
_cell.length_b   1.000
_cell.length_c   1.000
_cell.angle_alpha   90.00
_cell.angle_beta   90.00
_cell.angle_gamma   90.00
#
_symmetry.space_group_name_H-M   'P 1'
#
loop_
_entity.id
_entity.type
_entity.pdbx_description
1 polymer ?
#
loop_
_entity_poly.entity_id
_entity_poly.type
_entity_poly.pdbx_seq_one_letter_code
_entity_poly.pdbx_strand_id
1 'polypeptide(L)'
;KLRRSDRLFWRQLPRSTTRPPPAPLFSSSCCSHEERSHSSIPPLATADGPSHPHLQARLHSMALALQLHLLSPPLPSVPVSTTHHPNRVLFPVGTAGSPHPRRMFPVAPASRAVISQMGLAPSAGSVNGQGAGDPATLVEYAGKAAGDDLAVLFAHLQYACKRIAALVASPFNAELGRQGRAAAELGSSGRDAPKPLDLVANEIILSSLQKSRKVSVMASEEDDMPAWIDDTGPFVMVTDPLDGSRNIDASIPTGTIFGVYNRLVELDHLPVGEKASLNSLQSGTHLVAAGYVLYSSATIFCVSFGSGTHAFTLDHTAGEFVLTHPFVKVPSRGQIYSVNDARYFDWPDGLRRYIDTVRQGKGQFPKKYSARYICSLVADFHRTLMYGGIVMNPRDHLRLVYEANPLSYLVENAGGKGSDGKLRILSIQPVELHQRLPLFLGSAEDMEELESYDDIQQKINPGYEV
;
A
#
# COMPACT_ATOMS: atom_id res chain seq x y z
N LYS A 1 45.14 -61.41 10.63
CA LYS A 1 45.97 -61.83 9.45
C LYS A 1 45.62 -60.84 8.33
N LEU A 2 46.53 -60.00 7.79
CA LEU A 2 47.66 -60.33 6.88
C LEU A 2 47.15 -61.03 5.60
N ARG A 3 47.37 -60.55 4.36
CA ARG A 3 48.25 -59.50 3.74
C ARG A 3 47.50 -58.75 2.59
N ARG A 4 47.82 -57.49 2.23
CA ARG A 4 48.79 -56.96 1.21
C ARG A 4 48.66 -57.55 -0.22
N SER A 5 49.20 -57.03 -1.32
CA SER A 5 50.23 -55.97 -1.62
C SER A 5 50.19 -55.66 -3.13
N ASP A 6 50.47 -54.48 -3.71
CA ASP A 6 50.63 -53.06 -3.27
C ASP A 6 49.99 -52.17 -4.39
N ARG A 7 50.30 -50.92 -4.79
CA ARG A 7 51.45 -49.97 -4.86
C ARG A 7 50.91 -48.53 -4.72
N LEU A 8 51.58 -47.43 -4.32
CA LEU A 8 52.98 -46.92 -4.34
C LEU A 8 53.37 -46.12 -5.62
N PHE A 9 53.97 -44.91 -5.56
CA PHE A 9 54.11 -43.89 -4.48
C PHE A 9 54.69 -42.53 -4.98
N TRP A 10 55.20 -41.69 -4.04
CA TRP A 10 55.73 -40.30 -4.12
C TRP A 10 54.65 -39.22 -3.88
N ARG A 11 54.63 -38.38 -2.82
CA ARG A 11 55.61 -37.85 -1.81
C ARG A 11 56.72 -36.97 -2.40
N GLN A 12 57.16 -35.86 -1.77
CA GLN A 12 57.15 -35.53 -0.33
C GLN A 12 57.00 -34.01 0.02
N LEU A 13 56.98 -33.71 1.33
CA LEU A 13 56.74 -32.42 2.05
C LEU A 13 58.04 -31.97 2.81
N PRO A 14 58.07 -30.97 3.75
CA PRO A 14 57.61 -29.54 3.78
C PRO A 14 58.68 -28.59 4.44
N ARG A 15 58.28 -27.38 4.93
CA ARG A 15 58.88 -26.43 5.94
C ARG A 15 59.31 -25.05 5.40
N SER A 16 59.39 -23.93 6.15
CA SER A 16 58.65 -23.41 7.35
C SER A 16 59.15 -21.99 7.77
N THR A 17 58.29 -21.10 8.30
CA THR A 17 58.61 -19.79 9.00
C THR A 17 59.30 -18.69 8.14
N THR A 18 59.30 -17.36 8.43
CA THR A 18 59.13 -16.50 9.65
C THR A 18 58.37 -15.16 9.36
N ARG A 19 58.36 -14.23 10.35
CA ARG A 19 57.90 -12.80 10.39
C ARG A 19 58.82 -12.05 11.40
N PRO A 20 58.82 -10.70 11.60
CA PRO A 20 58.29 -9.53 10.87
C PRO A 20 59.51 -8.60 10.48
N PRO A 21 59.67 -7.26 10.74
CA PRO A 21 58.77 -6.12 10.99
C PRO A 21 58.86 -4.87 10.02
N PRO A 22 59.44 -3.65 10.28
CA PRO A 22 58.63 -2.42 10.08
C PRO A 22 59.23 -1.15 9.39
N ALA A 23 58.31 -0.31 8.87
CA ALA A 23 58.38 1.16 8.68
C ALA A 23 59.41 1.71 7.63
N PRO A 24 59.31 3.00 7.18
CA PRO A 24 59.25 4.22 7.99
C PRO A 24 57.99 5.12 7.79
N LEU A 25 57.99 6.27 8.48
CA LEU A 25 56.95 7.32 8.49
C LEU A 25 57.20 8.44 7.46
N PHE A 26 56.19 9.27 7.21
CA PHE A 26 56.38 10.69 6.87
C PHE A 26 55.37 11.56 7.65
N SER A 27 55.70 12.82 7.91
CA SER A 27 55.01 13.65 8.93
C SER A 27 55.06 15.16 8.68
N SER A 28 53.89 15.81 8.77
CA SER A 28 53.68 17.23 9.09
C SER A 28 52.19 17.38 9.47
N SER A 29 51.75 18.00 10.59
CA SER A 29 51.99 19.35 11.14
C SER A 29 51.47 20.47 10.22
N CYS A 30 50.68 21.47 10.66
CA CYS A 30 50.32 21.83 12.04
C CYS A 30 48.98 22.65 12.11
N CYS A 31 48.75 23.27 13.27
CA CYS A 31 47.67 24.21 13.66
C CYS A 31 47.46 25.40 12.67
N SER A 32 46.44 26.27 12.76
CA SER A 32 45.67 26.79 13.92
C SER A 32 44.30 27.41 13.53
N HIS A 33 43.67 28.10 14.50
CA HIS A 33 42.84 29.34 14.42
C HIS A 33 42.92 30.17 13.10
N GLU A 34 41.94 31.02 12.73
CA GLU A 34 41.34 32.05 13.61
C GLU A 34 39.97 32.63 13.15
N GLU A 35 39.45 33.57 13.95
CA GLU A 35 38.09 34.13 13.96
C GLU A 35 37.76 35.25 12.94
N ARG A 36 36.45 35.55 12.79
CA ARG A 36 35.84 36.88 12.49
C ARG A 36 36.19 37.52 11.11
N SER A 37 35.44 38.47 10.52
CA SER A 37 34.49 39.45 11.07
C SER A 37 33.44 39.95 10.04
N HIS A 38 32.26 40.34 10.56
CA HIS A 38 31.35 41.46 10.22
C HIS A 38 31.22 42.15 8.83
N SER A 39 30.09 42.88 8.76
CA SER A 39 29.82 44.09 7.95
C SER A 39 29.16 43.84 6.56
N SER A 40 28.18 44.61 6.08
CA SER A 40 27.41 45.75 6.64
C SER A 40 25.98 45.83 6.07
N ILE A 41 25.06 46.49 6.79
CA ILE A 41 23.80 47.08 6.27
C ILE A 41 23.96 48.60 6.33
N PRO A 42 23.79 49.36 5.22
CA PRO A 42 22.65 50.30 5.11
C PRO A 42 22.23 50.62 3.64
N PRO A 43 21.27 51.54 3.38
CA PRO A 43 19.92 51.62 3.94
C PRO A 43 18.84 51.78 2.83
N LEU A 44 17.60 52.06 3.25
CA LEU A 44 16.45 52.34 2.38
C LEU A 44 16.59 53.67 1.60
N ALA A 45 16.01 53.75 0.40
CA ALA A 45 15.78 55.00 -0.34
C ALA A 45 14.39 54.98 -1.02
N THR A 46 13.78 56.16 -1.18
CA THR A 46 12.40 56.36 -1.65
C THR A 46 12.33 56.98 -3.04
N ALA A 47 11.15 56.85 -3.67
CA ALA A 47 10.51 57.74 -4.64
C ALA A 47 10.20 57.15 -6.04
N ASP A 48 9.03 57.56 -6.53
CA ASP A 48 8.59 57.78 -7.91
C ASP A 48 8.86 56.72 -8.99
N GLY A 49 7.77 56.18 -9.54
CA GLY A 49 7.75 55.49 -10.83
C GLY A 49 7.08 56.32 -11.93
N PRO A 50 7.32 56.03 -13.22
CA PRO A 50 6.52 56.56 -14.32
C PRO A 50 5.57 55.52 -14.94
N SER A 51 4.39 55.97 -15.35
CA SER A 51 3.42 55.20 -16.13
C SER A 51 3.90 54.92 -17.56
N HIS A 52 3.63 53.72 -18.12
CA HIS A 52 3.78 53.47 -19.56
C HIS A 52 2.59 52.67 -20.18
N PRO A 53 2.17 52.97 -21.42
CA PRO A 53 0.86 52.58 -21.94
C PRO A 53 0.85 51.24 -22.71
N HIS A 54 0.93 50.11 -22.00
CA HIS A 54 0.84 48.77 -22.63
C HIS A 54 -0.39 47.93 -22.23
N LEU A 55 -1.25 48.42 -21.33
CA LEU A 55 -2.38 47.63 -20.81
C LEU A 55 -3.62 47.64 -21.73
N GLN A 56 -3.94 48.78 -22.37
CA GLN A 56 -5.15 48.91 -23.21
C GLN A 56 -5.07 48.13 -24.54
N ALA A 57 -3.87 47.90 -25.09
CA ALA A 57 -3.70 47.17 -26.35
C ALA A 57 -3.98 45.67 -26.23
N ARG A 58 -3.87 45.07 -25.04
CA ARG A 58 -4.08 43.62 -24.84
C ARG A 58 -5.53 43.24 -24.54
N LEU A 59 -6.32 44.14 -23.95
CA LEU A 59 -7.74 43.88 -23.63
C LEU A 59 -8.62 43.73 -24.89
N HIS A 60 -8.32 44.44 -25.98
CA HIS A 60 -9.06 44.28 -27.25
C HIS A 60 -8.83 42.93 -27.94
N SER A 61 -7.67 42.30 -27.75
CA SER A 61 -7.34 41.04 -28.45
C SER A 61 -8.01 39.82 -27.82
N MET A 62 -8.17 39.80 -26.50
CA MET A 62 -8.85 38.69 -25.80
C MET A 62 -10.38 38.72 -25.96
N ALA A 63 -10.98 39.90 -26.15
CA ALA A 63 -12.42 40.02 -26.39
C ALA A 63 -12.85 39.37 -27.72
N LEU A 64 -12.05 39.52 -28.78
CA LEU A 64 -12.41 39.05 -30.12
C LEU A 64 -12.33 37.51 -30.26
N ALA A 65 -11.48 36.85 -29.46
CA ALA A 65 -11.33 35.40 -29.46
C ALA A 65 -12.55 34.67 -28.83
N LEU A 66 -13.22 35.26 -27.85
CA LEU A 66 -14.39 34.66 -27.18
C LEU A 66 -15.67 34.69 -28.03
N GLN A 67 -15.72 35.53 -29.07
CA GLN A 67 -16.92 35.73 -29.90
C GLN A 67 -17.01 34.80 -31.13
N LEU A 68 -16.05 33.88 -31.31
CA LEU A 68 -15.97 32.96 -32.46
C LEU A 68 -16.17 31.47 -32.10
N HIS A 69 -16.79 31.16 -30.95
CA HIS A 69 -17.20 29.79 -30.57
C HIS A 69 -18.70 29.66 -30.22
N LEU A 70 -19.48 30.72 -30.45
CA LEU A 70 -20.93 30.74 -30.25
C LEU A 70 -21.68 30.98 -31.57
N LEU A 71 -21.53 30.07 -32.54
CA LEU A 71 -22.44 29.88 -33.68
C LEU A 71 -22.04 28.64 -34.52
N SER A 72 -22.65 27.49 -34.24
CA SER A 72 -22.63 26.28 -35.09
C SER A 72 -24.06 25.82 -35.35
N PRO A 73 -24.42 25.40 -36.58
CA PRO A 73 -25.78 25.01 -36.93
C PRO A 73 -26.17 23.62 -36.37
N PRO A 74 -27.47 23.31 -36.24
CA PRO A 74 -27.94 22.01 -35.76
C PRO A 74 -27.65 20.89 -36.76
N LEU A 75 -27.23 19.72 -36.25
CA LEU A 75 -27.08 18.50 -37.04
C LEU A 75 -28.45 17.83 -37.30
N PRO A 76 -28.65 17.18 -38.45
CA PRO A 76 -29.93 16.59 -38.82
C PRO A 76 -30.21 15.28 -38.06
N SER A 77 -31.48 15.08 -37.70
CA SER A 77 -31.99 13.83 -37.13
C SER A 77 -32.17 12.75 -38.20
N VAL A 78 -31.71 11.53 -37.92
CA VAL A 78 -31.93 10.32 -38.74
C VAL A 78 -32.67 9.29 -37.88
N PRO A 79 -33.75 8.65 -38.38
CA PRO A 79 -34.72 7.95 -37.52
C PRO A 79 -34.32 6.52 -37.13
N VAL A 80 -34.82 6.07 -35.99
CA VAL A 80 -34.86 4.65 -35.59
C VAL A 80 -35.75 3.87 -36.57
N SER A 81 -35.28 2.71 -37.02
CA SER A 81 -36.08 1.77 -37.82
C SER A 81 -36.05 0.38 -37.20
N THR A 82 -37.24 -0.18 -36.95
CA THR A 82 -37.44 -1.51 -36.37
C THR A 82 -37.71 -2.54 -37.44
N THR A 83 -36.91 -3.62 -37.51
CA THR A 83 -37.20 -4.80 -38.33
C THR A 83 -36.99 -6.10 -37.56
N HIS A 84 -37.67 -7.17 -38.00
CA HIS A 84 -37.89 -8.40 -37.25
C HIS A 84 -37.20 -9.62 -37.91
N HIS A 85 -36.86 -10.62 -37.07
CA HIS A 85 -36.69 -12.03 -37.45
C HIS A 85 -35.49 -12.38 -38.38
N PRO A 86 -35.22 -13.67 -38.72
CA PRO A 86 -34.42 -14.52 -37.83
C PRO A 86 -33.38 -15.40 -38.57
N ASN A 87 -32.55 -16.17 -37.83
CA ASN A 87 -32.46 -17.63 -38.07
C ASN A 87 -31.62 -18.41 -37.03
N ARG A 88 -31.85 -19.74 -37.00
CA ARG A 88 -30.99 -20.72 -36.31
C ARG A 88 -29.81 -21.13 -37.20
N VAL A 89 -28.73 -21.57 -36.59
CA VAL A 89 -27.80 -22.57 -37.19
C VAL A 89 -27.75 -23.78 -36.27
N LEU A 90 -27.82 -24.98 -36.84
CA LEU A 90 -27.77 -26.26 -36.14
C LEU A 90 -26.44 -26.96 -36.46
N PHE A 91 -25.83 -27.63 -35.48
CA PHE A 91 -24.76 -28.60 -35.72
C PHE A 91 -25.35 -30.01 -35.84
N PRO A 92 -24.87 -30.86 -36.78
CA PRO A 92 -25.46 -32.16 -37.07
C PRO A 92 -24.94 -33.28 -36.16
N VAL A 93 -25.70 -34.39 -36.10
CA VAL A 93 -25.32 -35.67 -35.48
C VAL A 93 -25.11 -36.72 -36.59
N GLY A 94 -24.14 -37.61 -36.41
CA GLY A 94 -23.85 -38.75 -37.31
C GLY A 94 -23.27 -39.95 -36.54
N THR A 95 -23.38 -41.18 -37.07
CA THR A 95 -23.31 -42.43 -36.27
C THR A 95 -22.56 -43.59 -36.94
N ALA A 96 -22.13 -44.57 -36.11
CA ALA A 96 -21.58 -45.92 -36.41
C ALA A 96 -20.11 -46.00 -36.94
N GLY A 97 -19.33 -47.07 -36.70
CA GLY A 97 -19.50 -48.16 -35.71
C GLY A 97 -18.61 -49.42 -35.89
N SER A 98 -17.95 -49.89 -34.81
CA SER A 98 -17.35 -51.24 -34.59
C SER A 98 -16.13 -51.72 -35.43
N PRO A 99 -15.40 -52.81 -35.06
CA PRO A 99 -15.21 -53.44 -33.72
C PRO A 99 -13.76 -53.95 -33.35
N HIS A 100 -13.44 -53.96 -32.04
CA HIS A 100 -12.57 -54.95 -31.32
C HIS A 100 -11.05 -55.06 -31.65
N PRO A 101 -10.21 -55.77 -30.82
CA PRO A 101 -10.50 -56.59 -29.62
C PRO A 101 -9.83 -56.12 -28.30
N ARG A 102 -10.01 -56.90 -27.22
CA ARG A 102 -9.58 -56.61 -25.83
C ARG A 102 -8.21 -57.22 -25.46
N ARG A 103 -7.54 -56.64 -24.45
CA ARG A 103 -6.68 -57.35 -23.49
C ARG A 103 -7.07 -56.95 -22.05
N MET A 104 -7.02 -57.89 -21.11
CA MET A 104 -7.28 -57.68 -19.68
C MET A 104 -6.00 -57.91 -18.88
N PHE A 105 -5.81 -57.16 -17.80
CA PHE A 105 -4.98 -57.50 -16.64
C PHE A 105 -5.64 -56.90 -15.36
N PRO A 106 -5.30 -57.36 -14.14
CA PRO A 106 -6.30 -57.58 -13.09
C PRO A 106 -6.64 -56.37 -12.21
N VAL A 107 -7.79 -56.50 -11.53
CA VAL A 107 -8.31 -55.55 -10.53
C VAL A 107 -7.63 -55.77 -9.17
N ALA A 108 -7.19 -54.68 -8.54
CA ALA A 108 -6.84 -54.60 -7.12
C ALA A 108 -7.99 -53.94 -6.33
N PRO A 109 -8.15 -54.21 -5.01
CA PRO A 109 -9.35 -53.82 -4.27
C PRO A 109 -9.49 -52.31 -4.06
N ALA A 110 -10.74 -51.83 -4.04
CA ALA A 110 -11.07 -50.42 -3.93
C ALA A 110 -10.92 -49.88 -2.49
N SER A 111 -9.91 -49.04 -2.28
CA SER A 111 -9.88 -48.13 -1.13
C SER A 111 -11.02 -47.11 -1.24
N ARG A 112 -11.82 -46.95 -0.18
CA ARG A 112 -12.88 -45.94 -0.11
C ARG A 112 -12.30 -44.52 -0.27
N ALA A 113 -12.58 -43.88 -1.40
CA ALA A 113 -12.42 -42.43 -1.53
C ALA A 113 -13.48 -41.75 -0.64
N VAL A 114 -13.07 -41.23 0.51
CA VAL A 114 -13.92 -40.38 1.34
C VAL A 114 -14.02 -39.03 0.66
N ILE A 115 -15.13 -38.80 -0.05
CA ILE A 115 -15.51 -37.46 -0.49
C ILE A 115 -15.80 -36.64 0.76
N SER A 116 -14.85 -35.80 1.16
CA SER A 116 -15.07 -34.83 2.22
C SER A 116 -16.08 -33.80 1.74
N GLN A 117 -17.33 -33.95 2.15
CA GLN A 117 -18.31 -32.87 2.05
C GLN A 117 -17.80 -31.73 2.93
N MET A 118 -17.45 -30.59 2.31
CA MET A 118 -17.31 -29.34 3.04
C MET A 118 -18.69 -28.96 3.57
N GLY A 119 -18.97 -29.37 4.80
CA GLY A 119 -20.19 -29.02 5.50
C GLY A 119 -20.26 -27.51 5.68
N LEU A 120 -21.32 -26.90 5.16
CA LEU A 120 -21.69 -25.53 5.52
C LEU A 120 -21.95 -25.51 7.03
N ALA A 121 -21.09 -24.83 7.78
CA ALA A 121 -21.32 -24.60 9.20
C ALA A 121 -22.61 -23.77 9.38
N PRO A 122 -23.45 -24.08 10.38
CA PRO A 122 -24.79 -23.51 10.48
C PRO A 122 -24.75 -22.01 10.82
N SER A 123 -25.66 -21.25 10.21
CA SER A 123 -25.93 -19.87 10.56
C SER A 123 -26.50 -19.76 11.99
N ALA A 124 -25.77 -19.08 12.87
CA ALA A 124 -26.20 -18.82 14.24
C ALA A 124 -26.78 -17.40 14.37
N GLY A 125 -27.93 -17.27 15.05
CA GLY A 125 -28.48 -15.98 15.49
C GLY A 125 -29.37 -15.26 14.47
N SER A 126 -30.63 -15.67 14.38
CA SER A 126 -31.67 -14.83 13.76
C SER A 126 -31.93 -13.59 14.62
N VAL A 127 -31.62 -12.41 14.10
CA VAL A 127 -32.23 -11.15 14.55
C VAL A 127 -33.44 -10.90 13.65
N ASN A 128 -34.64 -11.05 14.20
CA ASN A 128 -35.87 -10.92 13.42
C ASN A 128 -36.16 -9.46 13.04
N GLY A 129 -36.25 -9.21 11.73
CA GLY A 129 -37.26 -8.31 11.17
C GLY A 129 -37.07 -6.81 11.37
N GLN A 130 -36.05 -6.23 10.71
CA GLN A 130 -36.24 -4.96 10.01
C GLN A 130 -35.89 -5.15 8.53
N GLY A 131 -36.37 -4.25 7.67
CA GLY A 131 -36.48 -4.51 6.22
C GLY A 131 -35.13 -4.71 5.51
N ALA A 132 -35.18 -5.38 4.36
CA ALA A 132 -34.10 -5.38 3.38
C ALA A 132 -34.05 -3.98 2.71
N GLY A 133 -33.49 -3.01 3.44
CA GLY A 133 -33.14 -1.70 2.90
C GLY A 133 -31.91 -1.79 2.00
N ASP A 134 -31.65 -0.72 1.25
CA ASP A 134 -30.52 -0.63 0.36
C ASP A 134 -29.18 -0.84 1.11
N PRO A 135 -28.18 -1.50 0.47
CA PRO A 135 -26.91 -1.79 1.12
C PRO A 135 -26.17 -0.50 1.48
N ALA A 136 -25.93 -0.30 2.77
CA ALA A 136 -25.49 0.98 3.32
C ALA A 136 -24.22 1.54 2.64
N THR A 137 -24.27 2.83 2.30
CA THR A 137 -23.11 3.55 1.76
C THR A 137 -22.04 3.78 2.83
N LEU A 138 -20.78 3.98 2.39
CA LEU A 138 -19.65 4.29 3.28
C LEU A 138 -19.92 5.53 4.17
N VAL A 139 -20.57 6.56 3.64
CA VAL A 139 -20.85 7.81 4.38
C VAL A 139 -21.95 7.60 5.43
N GLU A 140 -23.03 6.90 5.08
CA GLU A 140 -24.04 6.51 6.06
C GLU A 140 -23.47 5.63 7.17
N TYR A 141 -22.60 4.67 6.81
CA TYR A 141 -21.97 3.79 7.78
C TYR A 141 -21.06 4.59 8.72
N ALA A 142 -20.23 5.49 8.18
CA ALA A 142 -19.37 6.37 8.98
C ALA A 142 -20.19 7.22 9.98
N GLY A 143 -21.30 7.83 9.54
CA GLY A 143 -22.19 8.59 10.42
C GLY A 143 -22.82 7.73 11.52
N LYS A 144 -23.35 6.54 11.16
CA LYS A 144 -23.97 5.59 12.11
C LYS A 144 -22.98 4.98 13.10
N ALA A 145 -21.72 4.77 12.70
CA ALA A 145 -20.70 4.08 13.50
C ALA A 145 -19.78 5.03 14.29
N ALA A 146 -19.55 6.25 13.80
CA ALA A 146 -18.49 7.14 14.29
C ALA A 146 -18.85 8.64 14.31
N GLY A 147 -20.06 9.02 13.87
CA GLY A 147 -20.60 10.39 13.98
C GLY A 147 -20.30 11.31 12.78
N ASP A 148 -20.97 12.47 12.80
CA ASP A 148 -21.10 13.36 11.63
C ASP A 148 -19.77 13.95 11.14
N ASP A 149 -18.84 14.27 12.05
CA ASP A 149 -17.52 14.80 11.66
C ASP A 149 -16.71 13.79 10.85
N LEU A 150 -16.77 12.49 11.21
CA LEU A 150 -16.15 11.42 10.42
C LEU A 150 -16.97 11.12 9.16
N ALA A 151 -18.29 11.24 9.17
CA ALA A 151 -19.09 11.12 7.94
C ALA A 151 -18.69 12.18 6.88
N VAL A 152 -18.50 13.44 7.29
CA VAL A 152 -18.05 14.53 6.40
C VAL A 152 -16.61 14.30 5.93
N LEU A 153 -15.69 13.89 6.80
CA LEU A 153 -14.33 13.53 6.41
C LEU A 153 -14.32 12.40 5.37
N PHE A 154 -15.06 11.32 5.63
CA PHE A 154 -15.10 10.17 4.74
C PHE A 154 -15.81 10.47 3.41
N ALA A 155 -16.80 11.36 3.36
CA ALA A 155 -17.37 11.84 2.11
C ALA A 155 -16.32 12.54 1.22
N HIS A 156 -15.44 13.35 1.81
CA HIS A 156 -14.34 14.00 1.10
C HIS A 156 -13.21 13.03 0.72
N LEU A 157 -12.88 12.09 1.60
CA LEU A 157 -11.85 11.08 1.35
C LEU A 157 -12.28 10.11 0.23
N GLN A 158 -13.52 9.61 0.26
CA GLN A 158 -14.01 8.72 -0.79
C GLN A 158 -14.14 9.42 -2.14
N TYR A 159 -14.40 10.73 -2.18
CA TYR A 159 -14.27 11.53 -3.42
C TYR A 159 -12.82 11.60 -3.94
N ALA A 160 -11.84 11.80 -3.06
CA ALA A 160 -10.42 11.78 -3.43
C ALA A 160 -10.01 10.40 -3.99
N CYS A 161 -10.36 9.31 -3.31
CA CYS A 161 -10.05 7.95 -3.76
C CYS A 161 -10.80 7.55 -5.04
N LYS A 162 -12.05 8.01 -5.27
CA LYS A 162 -12.74 7.84 -6.55
C LYS A 162 -12.01 8.54 -7.70
N ARG A 163 -11.41 9.71 -7.46
CA ARG A 163 -10.56 10.40 -8.45
C ARG A 163 -9.22 9.68 -8.68
N ILE A 164 -8.56 9.19 -7.63
CA ILE A 164 -7.32 8.42 -7.76
C ILE A 164 -7.58 7.12 -8.51
N ALA A 165 -8.65 6.37 -8.21
CA ALA A 165 -9.05 5.17 -8.96
C ALA A 165 -9.27 5.47 -10.46
N ALA A 166 -9.97 6.55 -10.79
CA ALA A 166 -10.20 6.97 -12.17
C ALA A 166 -8.91 7.41 -12.88
N LEU A 167 -7.93 7.95 -12.16
CA LEU A 167 -6.59 8.18 -12.69
C LEU A 167 -5.81 6.88 -12.86
N VAL A 168 -5.74 6.00 -11.85
CA VAL A 168 -5.03 4.70 -11.91
C VAL A 168 -5.51 3.82 -13.07
N ALA A 169 -6.81 3.85 -13.39
CA ALA A 169 -7.39 3.15 -14.54
C ALA A 169 -7.27 3.89 -15.90
N SER A 170 -6.66 5.07 -15.94
CA SER A 170 -6.60 5.94 -17.12
C SER A 170 -5.56 5.47 -18.16
N PRO A 171 -5.87 5.50 -19.47
CA PRO A 171 -4.89 5.20 -20.51
C PRO A 171 -3.70 6.20 -20.52
N PHE A 172 -3.88 7.40 -19.95
CA PHE A 172 -2.82 8.40 -19.85
C PHE A 172 -1.70 8.01 -18.87
N ASN A 173 -1.91 7.02 -17.99
CA ASN A 173 -0.85 6.55 -17.09
C ASN A 173 0.32 5.91 -17.83
N ALA A 174 0.04 5.23 -18.94
CA ALA A 174 1.08 4.67 -19.80
C ALA A 174 1.94 5.74 -20.48
N GLU A 175 1.54 7.02 -20.44
CA GLU A 175 2.32 8.18 -20.86
C GLU A 175 2.99 8.87 -19.66
N LEU A 176 2.26 9.07 -18.55
CA LEU A 176 2.78 9.61 -17.28
C LEU A 176 3.96 8.79 -16.73
N GLY A 177 3.89 7.46 -16.74
CA GLY A 177 4.97 6.59 -16.26
C GLY A 177 6.24 6.65 -17.12
N ARG A 178 6.10 6.90 -18.43
CA ARG A 178 7.24 7.12 -19.35
C ARG A 178 7.83 8.53 -19.21
N GLN A 179 6.98 9.56 -19.22
CA GLN A 179 7.43 10.95 -19.20
C GLN A 179 7.88 11.41 -17.81
N GLY A 180 7.26 10.90 -16.73
CA GLY A 180 7.63 11.19 -15.35
C GLY A 180 9.03 10.66 -14.99
N ARG A 181 9.40 9.45 -15.43
CA ARG A 181 10.78 8.95 -15.27
C ARG A 181 11.79 9.84 -16.00
N ALA A 182 11.53 10.19 -17.26
CA ALA A 182 12.42 11.06 -18.02
C ALA A 182 12.54 12.47 -17.40
N ALA A 183 11.45 13.03 -16.86
CA ALA A 183 11.46 14.33 -16.18
C ALA A 183 12.26 14.30 -14.86
N ALA A 184 12.14 13.21 -14.10
CA ALA A 184 12.89 12.99 -12.85
C ALA A 184 14.39 12.80 -13.11
N GLU A 185 14.77 11.98 -14.11
CA GLU A 185 16.18 11.75 -14.49
C GLU A 185 16.87 13.00 -15.07
N LEU A 186 16.11 13.93 -15.67
CA LEU A 186 16.63 15.15 -16.30
C LEU A 186 16.44 16.43 -15.48
N GLY A 187 15.84 16.36 -14.28
CA GLY A 187 15.59 17.53 -13.42
C GLY A 187 14.71 18.60 -14.05
N SER A 188 13.85 18.24 -15.01
CA SER A 188 13.18 19.19 -15.91
C SER A 188 11.93 19.80 -15.27
N SER A 189 12.13 20.82 -14.43
CA SER A 189 11.08 21.58 -13.72
C SER A 189 10.28 22.56 -14.61
N GLY A 190 9.91 22.12 -15.81
CA GLY A 190 8.99 22.85 -16.68
C GLY A 190 7.56 22.81 -16.16
N ARG A 191 6.81 23.92 -16.27
CA ARG A 191 5.41 24.01 -15.81
C ARG A 191 4.45 23.05 -16.54
N ASP A 192 4.85 22.58 -17.72
CA ASP A 192 4.08 21.69 -18.58
C ASP A 192 4.58 20.21 -18.52
N ALA A 193 5.52 19.90 -17.63
CA ALA A 193 6.01 18.54 -17.42
C ALA A 193 4.96 17.70 -16.66
N PRO A 194 4.69 16.44 -17.06
CA PRO A 194 3.76 15.58 -16.32
C PRO A 194 4.32 15.22 -14.94
N LYS A 195 3.57 15.53 -13.88
CA LYS A 195 3.91 15.12 -12.51
C LYS A 195 3.84 13.58 -12.36
N PRO A 196 4.71 12.97 -11.55
CA PRO A 196 4.47 11.63 -11.01
C PRO A 196 3.07 11.50 -10.43
N LEU A 197 2.43 10.33 -10.60
CA LEU A 197 1.05 10.13 -10.15
C LEU A 197 0.91 10.22 -8.63
N ASP A 198 1.99 9.97 -7.90
CA ASP A 198 2.04 9.88 -6.44
C ASP A 198 1.86 11.27 -5.83
N LEU A 199 2.61 12.27 -6.32
CA LEU A 199 2.39 13.69 -6.06
C LEU A 199 0.98 14.17 -6.46
N VAL A 200 0.43 13.65 -7.57
CA VAL A 200 -0.94 13.99 -7.99
C VAL A 200 -1.98 13.39 -7.05
N ALA A 201 -1.76 12.17 -6.53
CA ALA A 201 -2.60 11.56 -5.51
C ALA A 201 -2.52 12.34 -4.19
N ASN A 202 -1.33 12.79 -3.79
CA ASN A 202 -1.12 13.64 -2.62
C ASN A 202 -1.89 14.97 -2.75
N GLU A 203 -1.75 15.69 -3.87
CA GLU A 203 -2.50 16.92 -4.17
C GLU A 203 -4.02 16.71 -4.19
N ILE A 204 -4.50 15.56 -4.66
CA ILE A 204 -5.93 15.21 -4.68
C ILE A 204 -6.47 14.99 -3.28
N ILE A 205 -5.74 14.28 -2.41
CA ILE A 205 -6.13 14.07 -1.01
C ILE A 205 -6.09 15.40 -0.27
N LEU A 206 -4.96 16.11 -0.27
CA LEU A 206 -4.76 17.41 0.38
C LEU A 206 -5.87 18.40 0.04
N SER A 207 -6.16 18.56 -1.26
CA SER A 207 -7.22 19.47 -1.72
C SER A 207 -8.63 19.01 -1.35
N SER A 208 -8.86 17.73 -1.05
CA SER A 208 -10.15 17.23 -0.56
C SER A 208 -10.28 17.41 0.96
N LEU A 209 -9.21 17.15 1.73
CA LEU A 209 -9.17 17.34 3.18
C LEU A 209 -9.35 18.80 3.57
N GLN A 210 -8.66 19.73 2.90
CA GLN A 210 -8.86 21.18 3.07
C GLN A 210 -10.32 21.61 2.89
N LYS A 211 -11.03 21.01 1.91
CA LYS A 211 -12.45 21.30 1.66
C LYS A 211 -13.38 20.67 2.69
N SER A 212 -12.97 19.61 3.38
CA SER A 212 -13.79 18.95 4.42
C SER A 212 -13.95 19.81 5.66
N ARG A 213 -12.95 20.66 5.97
CA ARG A 213 -12.80 21.38 7.23
C ARG A 213 -12.78 20.49 8.48
N LYS A 214 -12.45 19.20 8.34
CA LYS A 214 -12.42 18.20 9.44
C LYS A 214 -11.01 17.76 9.86
N VAL A 215 -10.00 18.01 9.04
CA VAL A 215 -8.60 17.66 9.35
C VAL A 215 -7.79 18.94 9.54
N SER A 216 -7.07 19.04 10.65
CA SER A 216 -6.14 20.13 10.94
C SER A 216 -4.74 19.89 10.42
N VAL A 217 -4.29 18.64 10.41
CA VAL A 217 -2.95 18.26 9.99
C VAL A 217 -3.03 17.09 9.02
N MET A 218 -2.39 17.23 7.86
CA MET A 218 -2.12 16.14 6.94
C MET A 218 -0.63 15.79 6.97
N ALA A 219 -0.32 14.52 7.16
CA ALA A 219 1.02 13.96 7.10
C ALA A 219 1.07 12.89 6.00
N SER A 220 1.94 13.07 5.00
CA SER A 220 2.06 12.17 3.85
C SER A 220 3.39 11.43 3.83
N GLU A 221 3.45 10.33 3.08
CA GLU A 221 4.71 9.69 2.67
C GLU A 221 5.50 10.61 1.71
N GLU A 222 4.79 11.34 0.85
CA GLU A 222 5.33 12.23 -0.19
C GLU A 222 5.82 13.60 0.32
N ASP A 223 5.60 13.93 1.60
CA ASP A 223 5.91 15.25 2.19
C ASP A 223 6.98 15.12 3.30
N ASP A 224 8.05 15.92 3.21
CA ASP A 224 9.13 15.96 4.23
C ASP A 224 8.59 16.25 5.65
N MET A 225 7.56 17.10 5.76
CA MET A 225 7.00 17.62 7.01
C MET A 225 5.46 17.71 6.95
N PRO A 226 4.73 17.56 8.07
CA PRO A 226 3.27 17.60 8.04
C PRO A 226 2.70 18.98 7.75
N ALA A 227 1.70 19.05 6.86
CA ALA A 227 0.99 20.26 6.51
C ALA A 227 -0.12 20.58 7.53
N TRP A 228 0.01 21.71 8.23
CA TRP A 228 -1.12 22.30 8.96
C TRP A 228 -2.07 22.98 7.98
N ILE A 229 -3.30 22.50 7.88
CA ILE A 229 -4.27 22.89 6.84
C ILE A 229 -5.55 23.55 7.39
N ASP A 230 -5.81 23.44 8.70
CA ASP A 230 -7.04 23.95 9.31
C ASP A 230 -6.86 24.23 10.81
N ASP A 231 -7.28 25.39 11.30
CA ASP A 231 -7.27 25.69 12.74
C ASP A 231 -8.51 25.16 13.49
N THR A 232 -9.49 24.61 12.78
CA THR A 232 -10.80 24.16 13.32
C THR A 232 -11.11 22.67 13.15
N GLY A 233 -10.26 21.92 12.43
CA GLY A 233 -10.44 20.48 12.27
C GLY A 233 -10.25 19.69 13.58
N PRO A 234 -11.16 18.76 13.95
CA PRO A 234 -10.97 17.88 15.10
C PRO A 234 -9.96 16.75 14.87
N PHE A 235 -9.56 16.47 13.62
CA PHE A 235 -8.72 15.30 13.29
C PHE A 235 -7.34 15.63 12.74
N VAL A 236 -6.46 14.63 12.82
CA VAL A 236 -5.17 14.52 12.13
C VAL A 236 -5.29 13.34 11.16
N MET A 237 -4.84 13.50 9.92
CA MET A 237 -4.82 12.41 8.95
C MET A 237 -3.39 12.13 8.48
N VAL A 238 -3.02 10.85 8.55
CA VAL A 238 -1.76 10.32 8.03
C VAL A 238 -2.06 9.49 6.78
N THR A 239 -1.27 9.56 5.72
CA THR A 239 -1.53 8.79 4.49
C THR A 239 -0.28 8.39 3.72
N ASP A 240 -0.32 7.18 3.14
CA ASP A 240 0.41 6.86 1.92
C ASP A 240 -0.59 7.11 0.76
N PRO A 241 -0.36 8.10 -0.10
CA PRO A 241 -1.31 8.43 -1.15
C PRO A 241 -1.39 7.37 -2.25
N LEU A 242 -0.32 6.62 -2.54
CA LEU A 242 -0.28 5.63 -3.63
C LEU A 242 0.73 4.47 -3.47
N ASP A 243 0.50 3.56 -2.50
CA ASP A 243 1.20 2.27 -2.37
C ASP A 243 1.28 1.54 -3.72
N GLY A 244 2.46 0.98 -3.99
CA GLY A 244 2.73 0.16 -5.16
C GLY A 244 2.97 0.94 -6.45
N SER A 245 2.96 2.29 -6.43
CA SER A 245 3.09 3.16 -7.61
C SER A 245 4.20 2.76 -8.60
N ARG A 246 5.36 2.38 -8.09
CA ARG A 246 6.54 1.89 -8.84
C ARG A 246 6.23 0.78 -9.86
N ASN A 247 5.12 0.08 -9.70
CA ASN A 247 4.68 -1.04 -10.53
C ASN A 247 3.52 -0.67 -11.49
N ILE A 248 3.06 0.58 -11.55
CA ILE A 248 1.85 0.96 -12.30
C ILE A 248 1.95 0.67 -13.81
N ASP A 249 3.16 0.75 -14.40
CA ASP A 249 3.39 0.37 -15.80
C ASP A 249 3.11 -1.11 -16.09
N ALA A 250 3.19 -1.97 -15.07
CA ALA A 250 2.89 -3.39 -15.15
C ALA A 250 1.40 -3.70 -14.88
N SER A 251 0.58 -2.68 -14.66
CA SER A 251 -0.87 -2.78 -14.37
C SER A 251 -1.23 -3.74 -13.24
N ILE A 252 -0.35 -3.87 -12.24
CA ILE A 252 -0.67 -4.58 -11.00
C ILE A 252 -1.54 -3.69 -10.08
N PRO A 253 -2.23 -4.25 -9.07
CA PRO A 253 -2.98 -3.45 -8.12
C PRO A 253 -2.08 -2.50 -7.31
N THR A 254 -2.60 -1.30 -7.03
CA THR A 254 -2.02 -0.27 -6.17
C THR A 254 -3.03 0.11 -5.08
N GLY A 255 -2.70 1.03 -4.17
CA GLY A 255 -3.68 1.51 -3.20
C GLY A 255 -3.34 2.82 -2.52
N THR A 256 -4.26 3.36 -1.73
CA THR A 256 -4.02 4.47 -0.80
C THR A 256 -4.16 3.92 0.61
N ILE A 257 -3.25 4.22 1.54
CA ILE A 257 -3.36 3.84 2.97
C ILE A 257 -3.59 5.11 3.78
N PHE A 258 -4.42 5.06 4.84
CA PHE A 258 -4.60 6.19 5.72
C PHE A 258 -4.97 5.82 7.17
N GLY A 259 -4.55 6.67 8.10
CA GLY A 259 -4.98 6.67 9.50
C GLY A 259 -5.56 8.02 9.90
N VAL A 260 -6.51 8.00 10.84
CA VAL A 260 -7.15 9.20 11.40
C VAL A 260 -7.01 9.16 12.91
N TYR A 261 -6.42 10.21 13.48
CA TYR A 261 -6.30 10.45 14.93
C TYR A 261 -7.14 11.67 15.31
N ASN A 262 -7.41 11.85 16.60
CA ASN A 262 -7.87 13.13 17.11
C ASN A 262 -6.71 14.15 17.10
N ARG A 263 -7.05 15.44 16.97
CA ARG A 263 -6.12 16.55 17.21
C ARG A 263 -5.84 16.68 18.70
N LEU A 264 -4.56 16.82 19.04
CA LEU A 264 -4.06 17.16 20.37
C LEU A 264 -4.21 18.67 20.58
N VAL A 265 -5.42 19.10 20.98
CA VAL A 265 -5.78 20.51 21.18
C VAL A 265 -4.96 21.19 22.28
N GLU A 266 -4.40 20.41 23.22
CA GLU A 266 -3.43 20.87 24.21
C GLU A 266 -2.15 21.43 23.57
N LEU A 267 -1.81 21.03 22.35
CA LEU A 267 -0.64 21.52 21.61
C LEU A 267 -0.91 22.78 20.77
N ASP A 268 -2.14 23.30 20.75
CA ASP A 268 -2.52 24.42 19.88
C ASP A 268 -1.74 25.72 20.14
N HIS A 269 -1.15 25.84 21.33
CA HIS A 269 -0.32 26.95 21.78
C HIS A 269 1.11 26.97 21.20
N LEU A 270 1.55 25.87 20.57
CA LEU A 270 2.88 25.73 19.99
C LEU A 270 2.97 26.29 18.55
N PRO A 271 4.17 26.65 18.06
CA PRO A 271 4.39 27.04 16.66
C PRO A 271 3.87 26.01 15.67
N VAL A 272 3.31 26.48 14.54
CA VAL A 272 2.57 25.66 13.56
C VAL A 272 3.29 24.36 13.16
N GLY A 273 4.58 24.44 12.80
CA GLY A 273 5.36 23.25 12.39
C GLY A 273 5.62 22.27 13.54
N GLU A 274 5.75 22.76 14.78
CA GLU A 274 5.96 21.94 15.97
C GLU A 274 4.67 21.20 16.34
N LYS A 275 3.53 21.91 16.43
CA LYS A 275 2.25 21.25 16.70
C LYS A 275 1.81 20.33 15.58
N ALA A 276 2.10 20.63 14.31
CA ALA A 276 1.83 19.73 13.18
C ALA A 276 2.64 18.43 13.27
N SER A 277 3.93 18.54 13.62
CA SER A 277 4.82 17.38 13.83
C SER A 277 4.32 16.52 14.98
N LEU A 278 4.12 17.10 16.17
CA LEU A 278 3.69 16.37 17.36
C LEU A 278 2.30 15.74 17.22
N ASN A 279 1.35 16.42 16.55
CA ASN A 279 0.04 15.84 16.23
C ASN A 279 0.13 14.60 15.33
N SER A 280 1.15 14.52 14.46
CA SER A 280 1.36 13.41 13.52
C SER A 280 2.12 12.22 14.13
N LEU A 281 2.80 12.42 15.27
CA LEU A 281 3.60 11.41 15.96
C LEU A 281 2.81 10.68 17.06
N GLN A 282 1.51 10.42 16.84
CA GLN A 282 0.69 9.66 17.78
C GLN A 282 0.93 8.15 17.64
N SER A 283 1.01 7.44 18.78
CA SER A 283 1.04 5.97 18.80
C SER A 283 -0.25 5.39 18.23
N GLY A 284 -0.17 4.33 17.42
CA GLY A 284 -1.29 3.76 16.64
C GLY A 284 -2.50 3.30 17.48
N THR A 285 -2.32 3.13 18.79
CA THR A 285 -3.40 2.98 19.78
C THR A 285 -4.41 4.14 19.82
N HIS A 286 -4.06 5.32 19.32
CA HIS A 286 -4.90 6.53 19.32
C HIS A 286 -5.69 6.73 18.00
N LEU A 287 -5.60 5.79 17.06
CA LEU A 287 -6.37 5.82 15.81
C LEU A 287 -7.88 5.73 16.12
N VAL A 288 -8.65 6.73 15.69
CA VAL A 288 -10.13 6.73 15.75
C VAL A 288 -10.75 6.09 14.51
N ALA A 289 -10.04 6.14 13.39
CA ALA A 289 -10.32 5.34 12.21
C ALA A 289 -9.03 5.04 11.44
N ALA A 290 -9.02 3.96 10.66
CA ALA A 290 -7.97 3.68 9.69
C ALA A 290 -8.54 2.91 8.49
N GLY A 291 -7.85 2.95 7.37
CA GLY A 291 -8.29 2.28 6.16
C GLY A 291 -7.24 2.16 5.06
N TYR A 292 -7.63 1.48 4.00
CA TYR A 292 -6.97 1.55 2.70
C TYR A 292 -8.02 1.53 1.58
N VAL A 293 -7.64 2.01 0.40
CA VAL A 293 -8.38 1.79 -0.84
C VAL A 293 -7.51 0.99 -1.78
N LEU A 294 -7.99 -0.17 -2.23
CA LEU A 294 -7.33 -1.02 -3.22
C LEU A 294 -7.84 -0.63 -4.62
N TYR A 295 -6.94 -0.24 -5.50
CA TYR A 295 -7.19 0.03 -6.91
C TYR A 295 -6.82 -1.22 -7.73
N SER A 296 -7.82 -1.96 -8.18
CA SER A 296 -7.68 -3.27 -8.83
C SER A 296 -8.82 -3.50 -9.84
N SER A 297 -9.07 -4.74 -10.25
CA SER A 297 -10.22 -5.14 -11.07
C SER A 297 -11.59 -4.75 -10.48
N ALA A 298 -11.63 -4.47 -9.17
CA ALA A 298 -12.64 -3.64 -8.52
C ALA A 298 -11.93 -2.63 -7.61
N THR A 299 -12.54 -1.46 -7.38
CA THR A 299 -12.07 -0.52 -6.36
C THR A 299 -12.73 -0.85 -5.03
N ILE A 300 -11.92 -1.14 -3.99
CA ILE A 300 -12.40 -1.58 -2.68
C ILE A 300 -11.88 -0.66 -1.59
N PHE A 301 -12.78 -0.03 -0.84
CA PHE A 301 -12.48 0.81 0.32
C PHE A 301 -12.63 -0.05 1.59
N CYS A 302 -11.54 -0.34 2.29
CA CYS A 302 -11.52 -1.10 3.53
C CYS A 302 -11.25 -0.16 4.71
N VAL A 303 -12.03 -0.26 5.79
CA VAL A 303 -12.01 0.69 6.91
C VAL A 303 -12.33 0.01 8.24
N SER A 304 -11.79 0.56 9.33
CA SER A 304 -12.29 0.34 10.69
C SER A 304 -12.47 1.67 11.42
N PHE A 305 -13.52 1.74 12.24
CA PHE A 305 -13.83 2.83 13.17
C PHE A 305 -13.80 2.30 14.62
N GLY A 306 -12.77 1.52 14.96
CA GLY A 306 -12.61 0.86 16.28
C GLY A 306 -13.62 -0.26 16.59
N SER A 307 -14.56 -0.55 15.67
CA SER A 307 -15.68 -1.48 15.83
C SER A 307 -15.65 -2.57 14.76
N GLY A 308 -14.48 -3.22 14.62
CA GLY A 308 -14.23 -4.22 13.57
C GLY A 308 -13.90 -3.59 12.22
N THR A 309 -13.50 -4.43 11.27
CA THR A 309 -13.05 -4.02 9.93
C THR A 309 -14.13 -4.34 8.89
N HIS A 310 -14.33 -3.46 7.92
CA HIS A 310 -15.42 -3.52 6.94
C HIS A 310 -14.89 -3.15 5.56
N ALA A 311 -15.35 -3.84 4.50
CA ALA A 311 -15.00 -3.48 3.12
C ALA A 311 -16.23 -3.10 2.30
N PHE A 312 -16.08 -2.00 1.57
CA PHE A 312 -17.04 -1.42 0.65
C PHE A 312 -16.48 -1.52 -0.77
N THR A 313 -17.33 -1.76 -1.76
CA THR A 313 -16.93 -1.82 -3.17
C THR A 313 -17.58 -0.66 -3.93
N LEU A 314 -16.83 -0.03 -4.82
CA LEU A 314 -17.35 1.03 -5.68
C LEU A 314 -18.35 0.45 -6.68
N ASP A 315 -19.62 0.80 -6.55
CA ASP A 315 -20.56 0.64 -7.66
C ASP A 315 -20.39 1.82 -8.62
N HIS A 316 -19.98 1.52 -9.85
CA HIS A 316 -19.83 2.51 -10.92
C HIS A 316 -21.18 3.01 -11.47
N THR A 317 -22.30 2.36 -11.11
CA THR A 317 -23.66 2.75 -11.51
C THR A 317 -24.20 3.86 -10.62
N ALA A 318 -24.15 3.69 -9.30
CA ALA A 318 -24.48 4.72 -8.31
C ALA A 318 -23.35 5.77 -8.13
N GLY A 319 -22.11 5.40 -8.43
CA GLY A 319 -20.92 6.20 -8.17
C GLY A 319 -20.45 6.19 -6.71
N GLU A 320 -20.93 5.25 -5.90
CA GLU A 320 -20.77 5.22 -4.44
C GLU A 320 -20.10 3.94 -3.93
N PHE A 321 -19.47 4.03 -2.74
CA PHE A 321 -18.91 2.87 -2.05
C PHE A 321 -19.99 2.17 -1.23
N VAL A 322 -20.34 0.96 -1.64
CA VAL A 322 -21.45 0.15 -1.12
C VAL A 322 -20.90 -0.96 -0.22
N LEU A 323 -21.49 -1.20 0.96
CA LEU A 323 -21.01 -2.22 1.90
C LEU A 323 -21.14 -3.63 1.32
N THR A 324 -20.02 -4.32 1.10
CA THR A 324 -20.00 -5.69 0.54
C THR A 324 -19.50 -6.73 1.53
N HIS A 325 -18.60 -6.37 2.46
CA HIS A 325 -18.06 -7.28 3.47
C HIS A 325 -18.12 -6.62 4.86
N PRO A 326 -19.25 -6.72 5.58
CA PRO A 326 -19.36 -6.28 6.96
C PRO A 326 -18.59 -7.20 7.92
N PHE A 327 -17.97 -6.63 8.94
CA PHE A 327 -17.24 -7.35 10.00
C PHE A 327 -16.25 -8.40 9.47
N VAL A 328 -15.40 -8.01 8.51
CA VAL A 328 -14.30 -8.83 7.98
C VAL A 328 -13.51 -9.43 9.12
N LYS A 329 -13.41 -10.77 9.15
CA LYS A 329 -12.55 -11.51 10.06
C LYS A 329 -11.49 -12.24 9.27
N VAL A 330 -10.23 -11.97 9.61
CA VAL A 330 -9.11 -12.75 9.10
C VAL A 330 -9.21 -14.15 9.73
N PRO A 331 -9.02 -15.24 8.95
CA PRO A 331 -8.92 -16.58 9.52
C PRO A 331 -7.86 -16.61 10.64
N SER A 332 -8.11 -17.35 11.73
CA SER A 332 -7.12 -17.50 12.81
C SER A 332 -5.80 -18.08 12.30
N ARG A 333 -5.88 -18.90 11.23
CA ARG A 333 -4.76 -19.44 10.46
C ARG A 333 -5.09 -19.54 8.96
N GLY A 334 -4.10 -19.28 8.10
CA GLY A 334 -4.17 -19.46 6.65
C GLY A 334 -3.23 -20.53 6.09
N GLN A 335 -2.92 -20.42 4.80
CA GLN A 335 -2.02 -21.31 4.04
C GLN A 335 -1.16 -20.52 3.03
N ILE A 336 -0.92 -19.24 3.31
CA ILE A 336 -0.23 -18.30 2.41
C ILE A 336 0.86 -17.56 3.21
N TYR A 337 2.03 -17.40 2.60
CA TYR A 337 3.02 -16.41 3.05
C TYR A 337 3.33 -15.43 1.92
N SER A 338 3.60 -14.19 2.28
CA SER A 338 3.77 -13.09 1.34
C SER A 338 4.97 -12.23 1.70
N VAL A 339 6.07 -12.46 1.00
CA VAL A 339 7.37 -11.82 1.19
C VAL A 339 8.12 -11.79 -0.14
N ASN A 340 9.06 -10.87 -0.31
CA ASN A 340 9.97 -10.88 -1.46
C ASN A 340 10.98 -12.03 -1.34
N ASP A 341 10.59 -13.22 -1.79
CA ASP A 341 11.34 -14.48 -1.64
C ASP A 341 12.70 -14.50 -2.38
N ALA A 342 12.95 -13.54 -3.28
CA ALA A 342 14.27 -13.33 -3.87
C ALA A 342 15.34 -12.91 -2.84
N ARG A 343 14.92 -12.48 -1.64
CA ARG A 343 15.77 -12.11 -0.50
C ARG A 343 16.08 -13.26 0.46
N TYR A 344 15.67 -14.50 0.14
CA TYR A 344 15.86 -15.67 1.00
C TYR A 344 17.28 -15.83 1.59
N PHE A 345 18.33 -15.52 0.83
CA PHE A 345 19.73 -15.62 1.31
C PHE A 345 20.20 -14.43 2.15
N ASP A 346 19.50 -13.29 2.09
CA ASP A 346 19.78 -12.08 2.87
C ASP A 346 19.05 -12.12 4.24
N TRP A 347 18.10 -13.05 4.41
CA TRP A 347 17.24 -13.14 5.59
C TRP A 347 17.93 -13.69 6.85
N PRO A 348 17.46 -13.27 8.05
CA PRO A 348 17.93 -13.80 9.33
C PRO A 348 17.53 -15.27 9.54
N ASP A 349 18.19 -15.92 10.50
CA ASP A 349 18.18 -17.38 10.65
C ASP A 349 16.82 -17.92 11.08
N GLY A 350 16.07 -17.18 11.89
CA GLY A 350 14.71 -17.52 12.29
C GLY A 350 13.73 -17.50 11.11
N LEU A 351 13.77 -16.43 10.30
CA LEU A 351 12.88 -16.30 9.15
C LEU A 351 13.11 -17.40 8.10
N ARG A 352 14.38 -17.73 7.79
CA ARG A 352 14.69 -18.83 6.87
C ARG A 352 14.15 -20.17 7.40
N ARG A 353 14.34 -20.47 8.70
CA ARG A 353 13.80 -21.68 9.36
C ARG A 353 12.27 -21.74 9.34
N TYR A 354 11.57 -20.63 9.58
CA TYR A 354 10.10 -20.57 9.51
C TYR A 354 9.61 -20.86 8.09
N ILE A 355 10.11 -20.12 7.09
CA ILE A 355 9.66 -20.23 5.70
C ILE A 355 9.89 -21.65 5.16
N ASP A 356 11.05 -22.25 5.40
CA ASP A 356 11.33 -23.63 4.98
C ASP A 356 10.46 -24.67 5.70
N THR A 357 10.10 -24.42 6.96
CA THR A 357 9.18 -25.28 7.73
C THR A 357 7.77 -25.25 7.13
N VAL A 358 7.20 -24.08 6.87
CA VAL A 358 5.83 -23.95 6.32
C VAL A 358 5.73 -24.35 4.84
N ARG A 359 6.77 -24.10 4.03
CA ARG A 359 6.90 -24.63 2.65
C ARG A 359 6.80 -26.15 2.60
N GLN A 360 7.41 -26.84 3.57
CA GLN A 360 7.43 -28.29 3.65
C GLN A 360 6.14 -28.89 4.23
N GLY A 361 5.29 -28.07 4.87
CA GLY A 361 4.13 -28.53 5.63
C GLY A 361 4.51 -29.18 6.95
N LYS A 362 5.57 -28.66 7.58
CA LYS A 362 6.14 -29.13 8.86
C LYS A 362 5.91 -28.14 10.02
N GLY A 363 5.18 -27.05 9.78
CA GLY A 363 4.79 -26.10 10.82
C GLY A 363 3.78 -26.70 11.79
N GLN A 364 3.34 -25.89 12.75
CA GLN A 364 2.27 -26.26 13.70
C GLN A 364 1.00 -26.69 12.94
N PHE A 365 0.77 -26.11 11.75
CA PHE A 365 -0.23 -26.57 10.80
C PHE A 365 0.38 -27.44 9.70
N PRO A 366 0.00 -28.74 9.59
CA PRO A 366 0.65 -29.70 8.70
C PRO A 366 0.16 -29.60 7.24
N LYS A 367 0.23 -28.39 6.66
CA LYS A 367 -0.07 -28.11 5.25
C LYS A 367 1.01 -27.24 4.64
N LYS A 368 1.29 -27.42 3.34
CA LYS A 368 2.29 -26.62 2.62
C LYS A 368 1.74 -25.23 2.30
N TYR A 369 2.45 -24.19 2.72
CA TYR A 369 2.04 -22.80 2.48
C TYR A 369 2.41 -22.39 1.04
N SER A 370 1.53 -21.61 0.43
CA SER A 370 1.75 -21.01 -0.90
C SER A 370 2.43 -19.66 -0.79
N ALA A 371 3.54 -19.47 -1.49
CA ALA A 371 4.10 -18.15 -1.74
C ALA A 371 3.13 -17.32 -2.61
N ARG A 372 2.81 -16.09 -2.18
CA ARG A 372 2.10 -15.09 -3.00
C ARG A 372 2.67 -13.72 -2.66
N TYR A 373 3.22 -13.00 -3.63
CA TYR A 373 3.74 -11.65 -3.45
C TYR A 373 3.38 -10.84 -4.69
N ILE A 374 2.64 -9.75 -4.51
CA ILE A 374 2.09 -8.90 -5.58
C ILE A 374 2.99 -7.71 -5.86
N CYS A 375 3.81 -7.27 -4.89
CA CYS A 375 4.61 -6.03 -4.92
C CYS A 375 3.82 -4.73 -4.64
N SER A 376 2.62 -4.84 -4.06
CA SER A 376 1.88 -3.74 -3.40
C SER A 376 1.53 -4.20 -1.99
N LEU A 377 1.80 -3.36 -0.99
CA LEU A 377 1.50 -3.67 0.42
C LEU A 377 0.00 -3.81 0.64
N VAL A 378 -0.81 -2.91 0.05
CA VAL A 378 -2.27 -2.93 0.11
C VAL A 378 -2.84 -4.19 -0.53
N ALA A 379 -2.32 -4.61 -1.69
CA ALA A 379 -2.81 -5.79 -2.40
C ALA A 379 -2.44 -7.10 -1.67
N ASP A 380 -1.21 -7.21 -1.17
CA ASP A 380 -0.76 -8.36 -0.40
C ASP A 380 -1.43 -8.43 0.99
N PHE A 381 -1.73 -7.29 1.60
CA PHE A 381 -2.50 -7.19 2.85
C PHE A 381 -3.99 -7.52 2.64
N HIS A 382 -4.65 -6.98 1.63
CA HIS A 382 -6.07 -7.26 1.34
C HIS A 382 -6.33 -8.76 1.16
N ARG A 383 -5.47 -9.44 0.39
CA ARG A 383 -5.54 -10.91 0.27
C ARG A 383 -5.33 -11.61 1.61
N THR A 384 -4.37 -11.17 2.41
CA THR A 384 -4.10 -11.75 3.74
C THR A 384 -5.29 -11.57 4.69
N LEU A 385 -5.94 -10.40 4.66
CA LEU A 385 -7.13 -10.08 5.44
C LEU A 385 -8.33 -10.99 5.09
N MET A 386 -8.50 -11.32 3.80
CA MET A 386 -9.60 -12.15 3.31
C MET A 386 -9.36 -13.67 3.38
N TYR A 387 -8.12 -14.13 3.17
CA TYR A 387 -7.79 -15.57 3.04
C TYR A 387 -6.87 -16.11 4.15
N GLY A 388 -6.40 -15.26 5.06
CA GLY A 388 -5.46 -15.61 6.11
C GLY A 388 -4.02 -15.85 5.63
N GLY A 389 -3.16 -16.18 6.58
CA GLY A 389 -1.71 -16.30 6.38
C GLY A 389 -0.99 -15.05 6.88
N ILE A 390 0.19 -14.76 6.30
CA ILE A 390 1.02 -13.60 6.68
C ILE A 390 1.46 -12.80 5.45
N VAL A 391 1.36 -11.46 5.53
CA VAL A 391 2.15 -10.53 4.71
C VAL A 391 3.27 -9.94 5.55
N MET A 392 4.48 -9.89 4.97
CA MET A 392 5.68 -9.47 5.68
C MET A 392 6.69 -8.76 4.77
N ASN A 393 7.35 -7.74 5.33
CA ASN A 393 8.60 -7.19 4.84
C ASN A 393 9.58 -7.16 6.03
N PRO A 394 10.57 -8.06 6.10
CA PRO A 394 11.41 -8.20 7.29
C PRO A 394 12.46 -7.09 7.45
N ARG A 395 12.56 -6.15 6.50
CA ARG A 395 13.57 -5.08 6.47
C ARG A 395 12.98 -3.77 6.98
N ASP A 396 13.84 -2.94 7.57
CA ASP A 396 13.57 -1.55 7.96
C ASP A 396 13.28 -0.67 6.72
N HIS A 397 12.04 -0.72 6.21
CA HIS A 397 11.69 -0.15 4.89
C HIS A 397 10.27 0.43 4.81
N LEU A 398 9.30 -0.10 5.55
CA LEU A 398 7.93 0.43 5.58
C LEU A 398 7.80 1.39 6.77
N ARG A 399 7.01 2.45 6.66
CA ARG A 399 6.94 3.52 7.68
C ARG A 399 5.88 3.26 8.74
N LEU A 400 6.19 3.66 9.97
CA LEU A 400 5.33 3.47 11.13
C LEU A 400 4.00 4.21 10.99
N VAL A 401 4.08 5.49 10.61
CA VAL A 401 2.99 6.45 10.78
C VAL A 401 1.82 6.17 9.83
N TYR A 402 2.08 6.01 8.53
CA TYR A 402 1.05 5.89 7.48
C TYR A 402 0.94 4.52 6.80
N GLU A 403 1.93 3.63 6.91
CA GLU A 403 1.81 2.24 6.41
C GLU A 403 1.47 1.28 7.56
N ALA A 404 2.36 1.15 8.54
CA ALA A 404 2.29 0.08 9.55
C ALA A 404 1.14 0.27 10.55
N ASN A 405 0.96 1.46 11.12
CA ASN A 405 -0.10 1.74 12.10
C ASN A 405 -1.51 1.51 11.49
N PRO A 406 -1.88 2.11 10.33
CA PRO A 406 -3.19 1.89 9.73
C PRO A 406 -3.51 0.42 9.41
N LEU A 407 -2.58 -0.32 8.80
CA LEU A 407 -2.83 -1.71 8.43
C LEU A 407 -2.86 -2.64 9.65
N SER A 408 -2.10 -2.34 10.71
CA SER A 408 -2.18 -3.07 11.99
C SER A 408 -3.51 -2.84 12.69
N TYR A 409 -4.04 -1.61 12.66
CA TYR A 409 -5.35 -1.29 13.20
C TYR A 409 -6.47 -2.08 12.52
N LEU A 410 -6.40 -2.24 11.20
CA LEU A 410 -7.33 -3.05 10.42
C LEU A 410 -7.21 -4.55 10.70
N VAL A 411 -5.99 -5.08 10.85
CA VAL A 411 -5.80 -6.53 11.09
C VAL A 411 -6.23 -6.94 12.49
N GLU A 412 -5.95 -6.12 13.51
CA GLU A 412 -6.37 -6.39 14.89
C GLU A 412 -7.90 -6.28 15.06
N ASN A 413 -8.54 -5.29 14.44
CA ASN A 413 -10.02 -5.20 14.38
C ASN A 413 -10.65 -6.40 13.64
N ALA A 414 -9.93 -7.00 12.70
CA ALA A 414 -10.31 -8.25 12.03
C ALA A 414 -9.99 -9.52 12.83
N GLY A 415 -9.32 -9.43 13.99
CA GLY A 415 -8.96 -10.58 14.83
C GLY A 415 -7.61 -11.23 14.53
N GLY A 416 -6.75 -10.56 13.76
CA GLY A 416 -5.35 -10.94 13.53
C GLY A 416 -4.37 -10.15 14.39
N LYS A 417 -3.10 -10.13 13.97
CA LYS A 417 -1.99 -9.49 14.70
C LYS A 417 -1.09 -8.67 13.77
N GLY A 418 -0.62 -7.52 14.25
CA GLY A 418 0.41 -6.70 13.61
C GLY A 418 1.63 -6.53 14.51
N SER A 419 2.82 -6.82 13.98
CA SER A 419 4.09 -6.89 14.73
C SER A 419 5.26 -6.35 13.91
N ASP A 420 6.25 -5.73 14.56
CA ASP A 420 7.59 -5.51 13.95
C ASP A 420 8.45 -6.79 14.00
N GLY A 421 7.92 -7.86 14.59
CA GLY A 421 8.58 -9.12 14.91
C GLY A 421 8.98 -9.26 16.39
N LYS A 422 8.77 -8.23 17.22
CA LYS A 422 9.06 -8.19 18.66
C LYS A 422 8.03 -7.40 19.47
N LEU A 423 7.53 -6.30 18.91
CA LEU A 423 6.59 -5.36 19.49
C LEU A 423 5.33 -5.28 18.63
N ARG A 424 4.17 -5.20 19.28
CA ARG A 424 2.89 -4.91 18.62
C ARG A 424 2.95 -3.50 18.03
N ILE A 425 2.72 -3.38 16.73
CA ILE A 425 2.91 -2.12 15.97
C ILE A 425 2.19 -0.93 16.62
N LEU A 426 0.91 -1.10 16.96
CA LEU A 426 0.08 -0.03 17.54
C LEU A 426 0.56 0.46 18.92
N SER A 427 1.44 -0.29 19.60
CA SER A 427 2.04 0.10 20.88
C SER A 427 3.38 0.83 20.74
N ILE A 428 3.93 0.92 19.53
CA ILE A 428 5.13 1.71 19.25
C ILE A 428 4.74 3.20 19.28
N GLN A 429 5.57 4.01 19.93
CA GLN A 429 5.49 5.46 19.90
C GLN A 429 6.40 5.97 18.77
N PRO A 430 5.86 6.68 17.74
CA PRO A 430 6.69 7.30 16.72
C PRO A 430 7.65 8.33 17.32
N VAL A 431 8.90 8.33 16.83
CA VAL A 431 9.91 9.35 17.16
C VAL A 431 10.23 10.27 15.98
N GLU A 432 9.99 9.80 14.76
CA GLU A 432 10.18 10.52 13.51
C GLU A 432 9.02 10.24 12.55
N LEU A 433 8.67 11.20 11.69
CA LEU A 433 7.54 11.06 10.76
C LEU A 433 7.76 9.88 9.79
N HIS A 434 8.97 9.84 9.21
CA HIS A 434 9.40 8.87 8.21
C HIS A 434 10.01 7.59 8.82
N GLN A 435 9.79 7.34 10.12
CA GLN A 435 10.38 6.22 10.85
C GLN A 435 10.08 4.87 10.18
N ARG A 436 11.12 4.18 9.69
CA ARG A 436 11.04 2.85 9.05
C ARG A 436 11.21 1.71 10.05
N LEU A 437 10.60 0.56 9.75
CA LEU A 437 10.69 -0.68 10.53
C LEU A 437 10.39 -1.92 9.66
N PRO A 438 10.62 -3.14 10.17
CA PRO A 438 10.05 -4.37 9.63
C PRO A 438 8.55 -4.41 9.90
N LEU A 439 7.79 -5.11 9.08
CA LEU A 439 6.35 -5.25 9.27
C LEU A 439 5.90 -6.68 9.00
N PHE A 440 5.11 -7.23 9.90
CA PHE A 440 4.48 -8.54 9.82
C PHE A 440 3.01 -8.39 10.21
N LEU A 441 2.08 -8.74 9.31
CA LEU A 441 0.64 -8.65 9.51
C LEU A 441 -0.03 -9.95 9.11
N GLY A 442 -0.97 -10.47 9.90
CA GLY A 442 -1.73 -11.63 9.46
C GLY A 442 -2.61 -12.33 10.49
N SER A 443 -2.96 -13.56 10.13
CA SER A 443 -3.61 -14.56 10.96
C SER A 443 -2.89 -14.74 12.30
N ALA A 444 -3.63 -14.70 13.41
CA ALA A 444 -3.05 -14.69 14.76
C ALA A 444 -2.14 -15.90 15.04
N GLU A 445 -2.59 -17.13 14.72
CA GLU A 445 -1.82 -18.35 14.97
C GLU A 445 -0.57 -18.46 14.08
N ASP A 446 -0.63 -17.94 12.86
CA ASP A 446 0.52 -17.91 11.95
C ASP A 446 1.58 -16.90 12.44
N MET A 447 1.13 -15.76 12.95
CA MET A 447 1.99 -14.73 13.55
C MET A 447 2.65 -15.21 14.84
N GLU A 448 1.93 -15.93 15.70
CA GLU A 448 2.49 -16.57 16.90
C GLU A 448 3.51 -17.67 16.55
N GLU A 449 3.24 -18.48 15.51
CA GLU A 449 4.22 -19.45 15.01
C GLU A 449 5.47 -18.76 14.44
N LEU A 450 5.32 -17.70 13.64
CA LEU A 450 6.44 -16.95 13.07
C LEU A 450 7.33 -16.32 14.15
N GLU A 451 6.74 -15.63 15.14
CA GLU A 451 7.49 -14.98 16.22
C GLU A 451 8.27 -15.98 17.08
N SER A 452 7.81 -17.23 17.19
CA SER A 452 8.51 -18.30 17.92
C SER A 452 9.87 -18.74 17.33
N TYR A 453 10.29 -18.14 16.21
CA TYR A 453 11.61 -18.34 15.60
C TYR A 453 12.66 -17.27 16.01
N ASP A 454 12.27 -16.27 16.81
CA ASP A 454 13.05 -15.12 17.34
C ASP A 454 13.68 -14.19 16.29
N ASP A 455 14.57 -14.72 15.47
CA ASP A 455 15.45 -13.99 14.57
C ASP A 455 14.78 -13.81 13.20
N ILE A 456 13.75 -12.94 13.16
CA ILE A 456 12.93 -12.69 11.96
C ILE A 456 13.12 -11.30 11.32
N GLN A 457 13.77 -10.36 12.01
CA GLN A 457 14.07 -9.01 11.51
C GLN A 457 15.36 -8.97 10.67
N GLN A 458 15.26 -8.64 9.38
CA GLN A 458 16.39 -8.46 8.48
C GLN A 458 17.07 -7.10 8.72
N LYS A 459 18.00 -7.08 9.67
CA LYS A 459 18.82 -5.90 10.02
C LYS A 459 19.97 -5.60 9.05
N ILE A 460 20.35 -6.55 8.19
CA ILE A 460 21.45 -6.41 7.24
C ILE A 460 20.86 -6.40 5.83
N ASN A 461 21.06 -5.29 5.11
CA ASN A 461 20.63 -5.10 3.73
C ASN A 461 21.85 -5.12 2.80
N PRO A 462 22.40 -6.30 2.43
CA PRO A 462 23.55 -6.36 1.54
C PRO A 462 23.18 -5.82 0.15
N GLY A 463 23.95 -4.85 -0.32
CA GLY A 463 23.78 -4.26 -1.66
C GLY A 463 22.76 -3.12 -1.78
N TYR A 464 22.27 -2.56 -0.66
CA TYR A 464 21.55 -1.28 -0.65
C TYR A 464 22.17 -0.34 0.40
N GLU A 465 22.75 0.76 -0.08
CA GLU A 465 22.75 2.00 0.69
C GLU A 465 21.30 2.54 0.65
N VAL A 466 20.82 3.12 1.76
CA VAL A 466 19.39 3.36 2.07
C VAL A 466 19.01 4.83 1.96
#